data_AF-A0A916C3X6-F1
#
_entry.id   AF-A0A916C3X6-F1
#
_cell.length_a   1.000
_cell.length_b   1.000
_cell.length_c   1.000
_cell.angle_alpha   90.00
_cell.angle_beta   90.00
_cell.angle_gamma   90.00
#
_symmetry.space_group_name_H-M   'P 1'
#
loop_
_entity.id
_entity.type
_entity.pdbx_description
1 polymer ?
#
loop_
_entity_poly.entity_id
_entity_poly.type
_entity_poly.pdbx_seq_one_letter_code
_entity_poly.pdbx_strand_id
1 'polypeptide(L)'
;MKQWPIFWRWLTVAALLEWLIGRTLTRSAIFMPKTPFMISSYQVLGTVGQVAITMTSLLALISILWIAWQERRNITFALLLITSVACSLTFIFVLPDGWWPVIDRMLLVAISTVLLGRLWRAAGDRRRQLILTIPVLAVWLGALYHWLPALAQALQLPEVPALGRTLFNIGEILVAFTPIGLWLLLRPRERIRVYALATIPAILFSIMHLIAPALVSMLVIWSIGLTLYLPWPLYALSLWLGMLAISSALKRDEAIGWGLLLLLAAGYAPQVSTHVFISLSALWLMLAGQPVEQTKCTSSFQSQPQIHAVT
;
A
#
# COMPACT_ATOMS: atom_id res chain seq x y z
N MET A 1 3.16 22.67 -10.73
CA MET A 1 3.42 21.32 -10.22
C MET A 1 3.22 21.34 -8.72
N LYS A 2 2.33 20.51 -8.16
CA LYS A 2 2.06 20.47 -6.72
C LYS A 2 3.29 19.87 -6.04
N GLN A 3 4.08 20.66 -5.33
CA GLN A 3 5.24 20.14 -4.61
C GLN A 3 4.74 19.26 -3.47
N TRP A 4 5.05 17.97 -3.54
CA TRP A 4 4.70 17.03 -2.47
C TRP A 4 5.58 17.30 -1.26
N PRO A 5 5.03 17.20 -0.04
CA PRO A 5 5.82 17.35 1.18
C PRO A 5 7.05 16.44 1.17
N ILE A 6 8.21 16.98 1.56
CA ILE A 6 9.48 16.25 1.61
C ILE A 6 9.38 15.00 2.52
N PHE A 7 8.53 15.05 3.56
CA PHE A 7 8.35 13.92 4.48
C PHE A 7 7.84 12.64 3.81
N TRP A 8 7.19 12.70 2.65
CA TRP A 8 6.77 11.49 1.92
C TRP A 8 7.96 10.65 1.49
N ARG A 9 9.03 11.30 1.02
CA ARG A 9 10.28 10.63 0.63
C ARG A 9 10.91 9.94 1.84
N TRP A 10 10.96 10.64 2.97
CA TRP A 10 11.47 10.10 4.22
C TRP A 10 10.64 8.94 4.75
N LEU A 11 9.30 9.04 4.69
CA LEU A 11 8.40 7.95 5.08
C LEU A 11 8.65 6.72 4.19
N THR A 12 8.76 6.89 2.89
CA THR A 12 9.03 5.79 1.97
C THR A 12 10.39 5.14 2.24
N VAL A 13 11.45 5.94 2.42
CA VAL A 13 12.78 5.41 2.74
C VAL A 13 12.77 4.65 4.08
N ALA A 14 12.16 5.24 5.11
CA ALA A 14 12.06 4.60 6.43
C ALA A 14 11.26 3.29 6.35
N ALA A 15 10.12 3.29 5.66
CA ALA A 15 9.27 2.11 5.51
C ALA A 15 9.96 0.99 4.71
N LEU A 16 10.72 1.33 3.66
CA LEU A 16 11.50 0.35 2.90
C LEU A 16 12.66 -0.22 3.71
N LEU A 17 13.33 0.62 4.51
CA LEU A 17 14.40 0.15 5.42
C LEU A 17 13.84 -0.75 6.51
N GLU A 18 12.71 -0.40 7.11
CA GLU A 18 12.02 -1.24 8.08
C GLU A 18 11.61 -2.57 7.46
N TRP A 19 11.01 -2.55 6.27
CA TRP A 19 10.61 -3.76 5.57
C TRP A 19 11.81 -4.68 5.24
N LEU A 20 12.87 -4.11 4.67
CA LEU A 20 14.04 -4.86 4.24
C LEU A 20 14.85 -5.35 5.45
N ILE A 21 15.20 -4.46 6.37
CA ILE A 21 16.08 -4.79 7.50
C ILE A 21 15.26 -5.47 8.61
N GLY A 22 14.22 -4.79 9.08
CA GLY A 22 13.45 -5.18 10.27
C GLY A 22 12.53 -6.38 10.08
N ARG A 23 11.97 -6.59 8.88
CA ARG A 23 11.11 -7.75 8.60
C ARG A 23 11.77 -8.85 7.77
N THR A 24 12.68 -8.51 6.86
CA THR A 24 13.25 -9.51 5.95
C THR A 24 14.60 -10.04 6.47
N LEU A 25 15.59 -9.16 6.65
CA LEU A 25 16.94 -9.59 7.02
C LEU A 25 17.02 -10.12 8.45
N THR A 26 16.48 -9.42 9.44
CA THR A 26 16.48 -9.89 10.85
C THR A 26 15.75 -11.21 11.04
N ARG A 27 14.66 -11.47 10.30
CA ARG A 27 13.92 -12.75 10.38
C ARG A 27 14.66 -13.89 9.67
N SER A 28 15.54 -13.58 8.72
CA SER A 28 16.43 -14.58 8.12
C SER A 28 17.47 -15.14 9.11
N ALA A 29 17.67 -14.49 10.27
CA ALA A 29 18.57 -14.94 11.34
C ALA A 29 18.27 -16.35 11.84
N ILE A 30 17.01 -16.79 11.75
CA ILE A 30 16.56 -18.11 12.20
C ILE A 30 17.29 -19.22 11.42
N PHE A 31 17.70 -18.95 10.19
CA PHE A 31 18.36 -19.90 9.30
C PHE A 31 19.89 -19.79 9.32
N MET A 32 20.46 -18.90 10.13
CA MET A 32 21.90 -18.63 10.13
C MET A 32 22.61 -19.31 11.31
N PRO A 33 23.86 -19.76 11.12
CA PRO A 33 24.66 -20.34 12.18
C PRO A 33 24.94 -19.29 13.28
N LYS A 34 24.79 -19.70 14.54
CA LYS A 34 24.94 -18.84 15.73
C LYS A 34 26.40 -18.62 16.11
N THR A 35 27.23 -18.18 15.18
CA THR A 35 28.62 -17.81 15.47
C THR A 35 28.67 -16.45 16.18
N PRO A 36 29.71 -16.15 16.99
CA PRO A 36 29.82 -14.86 17.67
C PRO A 36 29.77 -13.65 16.70
N PHE A 37 30.40 -13.79 15.52
CA PHE A 37 30.35 -12.77 14.49
C PHE A 37 28.92 -12.54 13.98
N MET A 38 28.19 -13.60 13.65
CA MET A 38 26.81 -13.51 13.16
C MET A 38 25.89 -12.88 14.20
N ILE A 39 26.06 -13.21 15.48
CA ILE A 39 25.29 -12.61 16.58
C ILE A 39 25.51 -11.10 16.62
N SER A 40 26.76 -10.64 16.58
CA SER A 40 27.07 -9.20 16.58
C SER A 40 26.50 -8.48 15.37
N SER A 41 26.60 -9.07 14.17
CA SER A 41 25.99 -8.50 12.96
C SER A 41 24.46 -8.36 13.10
N TYR A 42 23.79 -9.36 13.68
CA TYR A 42 22.34 -9.31 13.90
C TYR A 42 21.92 -8.32 14.98
N GLN A 43 22.74 -8.08 16.01
CA GLN A 43 22.48 -7.01 16.98
C GLN A 43 22.52 -5.62 16.33
N VAL A 44 23.48 -5.39 15.42
CA VAL A 44 23.55 -4.16 14.64
C VAL A 44 22.32 -4.03 13.72
N LEU A 45 21.98 -5.09 12.96
CA LEU A 45 20.78 -5.10 12.12
C LEU A 45 19.49 -4.87 12.92
N GLY A 46 19.38 -5.46 14.12
CA GLY A 46 18.26 -5.26 15.03
C GLY A 46 18.15 -3.81 15.50
N THR A 47 19.28 -3.18 15.83
CA THR A 47 19.32 -1.76 16.23
C THR A 47 18.89 -0.85 15.09
N VAL A 48 19.43 -1.07 13.88
CA VAL A 48 19.04 -0.32 12.68
C VAL A 48 17.56 -0.55 12.36
N GLY A 49 17.08 -1.79 12.46
CA GLY A 49 15.68 -2.14 12.30
C GLY A 49 14.77 -1.41 13.29
N GLN A 50 15.18 -1.30 14.56
CA GLN A 50 14.45 -0.58 15.60
C GLN A 50 14.35 0.92 15.32
N VAL A 51 15.44 1.53 14.85
CA VAL A 51 15.44 2.94 14.42
C VAL A 51 14.50 3.11 13.23
N ALA A 52 14.56 2.20 12.25
CA ALA A 52 13.73 2.25 11.06
C ALA A 52 12.23 2.13 11.38
N ILE A 53 11.82 1.17 12.23
CA ILE A 53 10.40 1.02 12.62
C ILE A 53 9.90 2.22 13.45
N THR A 54 10.74 2.78 14.33
CA THR A 54 10.37 3.96 15.12
C THR A 54 10.16 5.17 14.22
N MET A 55 11.11 5.43 13.31
CA MET A 55 11.00 6.50 12.32
C MET A 55 9.78 6.32 11.42
N THR A 56 9.56 5.09 10.94
CA THR A 56 8.41 4.75 10.10
C THR A 56 7.09 4.99 10.82
N SER A 57 6.99 4.58 12.09
CA SER A 57 5.77 4.76 12.90
C SER A 57 5.46 6.22 13.15
N LEU A 58 6.47 7.03 13.49
CA LEU A 58 6.31 8.49 13.66
C LEU A 58 5.90 9.17 12.36
N LEU A 59 6.58 8.86 11.25
CA LEU A 59 6.27 9.46 9.95
C LEU A 59 4.91 9.01 9.41
N ALA A 60 4.49 7.77 9.66
CA ALA A 60 3.17 7.27 9.27
C ALA A 60 2.04 7.92 10.09
N LEU A 61 2.28 8.20 11.38
CA LEU A 61 1.35 8.96 12.20
C LEU A 61 1.21 10.40 11.68
N ILE A 62 2.35 11.07 11.45
CA ILE A 62 2.38 12.43 10.90
C ILE A 62 1.69 12.48 9.53
N SER A 63 1.88 11.47 8.68
CA SER A 63 1.27 11.45 7.35
C SER A 63 -0.25 11.35 7.43
N ILE A 64 -0.80 10.52 8.31
CA ILE A 64 -2.26 10.41 8.50
C ILE A 64 -2.85 11.69 9.08
N LEU A 65 -2.20 12.29 10.09
CA LEU A 65 -2.64 13.57 10.65
C LEU A 65 -2.58 14.70 9.62
N TRP A 66 -1.53 14.71 8.80
CA TRP A 66 -1.41 15.64 7.68
C TRP A 66 -2.52 15.44 6.65
N ILE A 67 -2.83 14.19 6.28
CA ILE A 67 -3.94 13.88 5.37
C ILE A 67 -5.27 14.37 5.96
N ALA A 68 -5.53 14.09 7.24
CA ALA A 68 -6.74 14.56 7.91
C ALA A 68 -6.85 16.09 7.89
N TRP A 69 -5.74 16.80 8.11
CA TRP A 69 -5.68 18.27 8.03
C TRP A 69 -5.93 18.81 6.62
N GLN A 70 -5.34 18.19 5.59
CA GLN A 70 -5.56 18.55 4.19
C GLN A 70 -7.03 18.33 3.79
N GLU A 71 -7.66 17.29 4.33
CA GLU A 71 -9.02 16.88 4.04
C GLU A 71 -10.05 17.49 5.01
N ARG A 72 -9.70 18.53 5.78
CA ARG A 72 -10.57 19.17 6.78
C ARG A 72 -11.93 19.65 6.26
N ARG A 73 -12.06 19.86 4.94
CA ARG A 73 -13.35 20.19 4.30
C ARG A 73 -14.30 19.00 4.23
N ASN A 74 -13.78 17.78 4.21
CA ASN A 74 -14.54 16.55 4.29
C ASN A 74 -14.48 16.01 5.73
N ILE A 75 -15.36 16.56 6.58
CA ILE A 75 -15.37 16.31 8.02
C ILE A 75 -15.46 14.82 8.32
N THR A 76 -16.30 14.06 7.60
CA THR A 76 -16.46 12.62 7.79
C THR A 76 -15.16 11.86 7.56
N PHE A 77 -14.44 12.15 6.47
CA PHE A 77 -13.18 11.47 6.17
C PHE A 77 -12.08 11.84 7.16
N ALA A 78 -11.95 13.12 7.50
CA ALA A 78 -10.98 13.58 8.50
C ALA A 78 -11.26 12.96 9.88
N LEU A 79 -12.52 12.89 10.30
CA LEU A 79 -12.93 12.29 11.57
C LEU A 79 -12.61 10.79 11.62
N LEU A 80 -12.83 10.04 10.53
CA LEU A 80 -12.46 8.63 10.47
C LEU A 80 -10.95 8.42 10.66
N LEU A 81 -10.12 9.25 10.01
CA LEU A 81 -8.66 9.18 10.17
C LEU A 81 -8.22 9.53 11.58
N ILE A 82 -8.76 10.62 12.16
CA ILE A 82 -8.44 11.03 13.53
C ILE A 82 -8.88 9.96 14.53
N THR A 83 -10.05 9.36 14.34
CA THR A 83 -10.56 8.28 15.21
C THR A 83 -9.67 7.05 15.13
N SER A 84 -9.20 6.67 13.93
CA SER A 84 -8.25 5.56 13.75
C SER A 84 -6.90 5.84 14.43
N VAL A 85 -6.40 7.07 14.35
CA VAL A 85 -5.21 7.50 15.09
C VAL A 85 -5.43 7.44 16.60
N ALA A 86 -6.55 7.98 17.09
CA ALA A 86 -6.89 7.97 18.51
C ALA A 86 -6.97 6.54 19.06
N CYS A 87 -7.65 5.62 18.34
CA CYS A 87 -7.72 4.20 18.70
C CYS A 87 -6.32 3.59 18.77
N SER A 88 -5.49 3.81 17.74
CA SER A 88 -4.12 3.27 17.73
C SER A 88 -3.24 3.80 18.86
N LEU A 89 -3.40 5.07 19.25
CA LEU A 89 -2.68 5.64 20.39
C LEU A 89 -3.20 5.11 21.73
N THR A 90 -4.50 4.87 21.86
CA THR A 90 -5.06 4.25 23.09
C THR A 90 -4.53 2.84 23.29
N PHE A 91 -4.26 2.09 22.21
CA PHE A 91 -3.72 0.74 22.28
C PHE A 91 -2.26 0.66 22.78
N ILE A 92 -1.57 1.80 22.91
CA ILE A 92 -0.26 1.86 23.56
C ILE A 92 -0.41 1.65 25.08
N PHE A 93 -1.51 2.11 25.65
CA PHE A 93 -1.76 2.08 27.09
C PHE A 93 -2.72 0.96 27.51
N VAL A 94 -3.57 0.52 26.59
CA VAL A 94 -4.61 -0.48 26.85
C VAL A 94 -4.46 -1.62 25.84
N LEU A 95 -4.36 -2.86 26.33
CA LEU A 95 -4.33 -4.01 25.44
C LEU A 95 -5.69 -4.11 24.72
N PRO A 96 -5.74 -4.16 23.37
CA PRO A 96 -6.99 -4.22 22.65
C PRO A 96 -7.64 -5.61 22.82
N ASP A 97 -8.72 -5.67 23.58
CA ASP A 97 -9.54 -6.86 23.77
C ASP A 97 -11.01 -6.62 23.39
N GLY A 98 -11.78 -7.71 23.28
CA GLY A 98 -13.20 -7.67 22.96
C GLY A 98 -13.52 -6.96 21.63
N TRP A 99 -14.23 -5.84 21.71
CA TRP A 99 -14.72 -5.10 20.54
C TRP A 99 -13.68 -4.16 19.92
N TRP A 100 -12.56 -3.88 20.59
CA TRP A 100 -11.56 -2.92 20.10
C TRP A 100 -10.94 -3.31 18.74
N PRO A 101 -10.50 -4.56 18.51
CA PRO A 101 -10.00 -4.97 17.21
C PRO A 101 -11.08 -4.92 16.12
N VAL A 102 -12.35 -5.20 16.48
CA VAL A 102 -13.48 -5.11 15.54
C VAL A 102 -13.65 -3.67 15.06
N ILE A 103 -13.67 -2.71 16.00
CA ILE A 103 -13.82 -1.29 15.71
C ILE A 103 -12.66 -0.79 14.84
N ASP A 104 -11.42 -1.14 15.19
CA ASP A 104 -10.24 -0.74 14.42
C ASP A 104 -10.30 -1.22 12.96
N ARG A 105 -10.63 -2.50 12.73
CA ARG A 105 -10.77 -3.03 11.38
C ARG A 105 -11.97 -2.46 10.62
N MET A 106 -13.08 -2.17 11.31
CA MET A 106 -14.21 -1.46 10.70
C MET A 106 -13.85 -0.04 10.27
N LEU A 107 -13.02 0.68 11.03
CA LEU A 107 -12.52 1.99 10.63
C LEU A 107 -11.68 1.88 9.34
N LEU A 108 -10.79 0.89 9.24
CA LEU A 108 -10.01 0.67 8.02
C LEU A 108 -10.89 0.35 6.81
N VAL A 109 -11.90 -0.50 6.98
CA VAL A 109 -12.92 -0.80 5.96
C VAL A 109 -13.65 0.49 5.54
N ALA A 110 -14.11 1.29 6.50
CA ALA A 110 -14.82 2.54 6.23
C ALA A 110 -13.95 3.56 5.47
N ILE A 111 -12.71 3.78 5.92
CA ILE A 111 -11.75 4.70 5.27
C ILE A 111 -11.45 4.26 3.84
N SER A 112 -11.18 2.97 3.64
CA SER A 112 -10.89 2.42 2.30
C SER A 112 -12.11 2.48 1.37
N THR A 113 -13.33 2.28 1.88
CA THR A 113 -14.58 2.49 1.11
C THR A 113 -14.76 3.96 0.71
N VAL A 114 -14.49 4.92 1.60
CA VAL A 114 -14.55 6.35 1.25
C VAL A 114 -13.50 6.69 0.18
N LEU A 115 -12.27 6.18 0.32
CA LEU A 115 -11.22 6.35 -0.69
C LEU A 115 -11.61 5.76 -2.04
N LEU A 116 -12.22 4.56 -2.04
CA LEU A 116 -12.73 3.92 -3.26
C LEU A 116 -13.77 4.80 -3.97
N GLY A 117 -14.77 5.29 -3.24
CA GLY A 117 -15.80 6.16 -3.80
C GLY A 117 -15.24 7.45 -4.38
N ARG A 118 -14.22 8.04 -3.73
CA ARG A 118 -13.53 9.23 -4.22
C ARG A 118 -12.68 8.94 -5.46
N LEU A 119 -11.99 7.82 -5.48
CA LEU A 119 -11.20 7.37 -6.61
C LEU A 119 -12.06 7.19 -7.86
N TRP A 120 -13.23 6.59 -7.70
CA TRP A 120 -14.19 6.43 -8.80
C TRP A 120 -14.64 7.77 -9.37
N ARG A 121 -14.90 8.77 -8.52
CA ARG A 121 -15.26 10.13 -8.95
C ARG A 121 -14.10 10.88 -9.60
N ALA A 122 -12.86 10.61 -9.21
CA ALA A 122 -11.68 11.36 -9.64
C ALA A 122 -10.99 10.80 -10.90
N ALA A 123 -11.08 9.50 -11.16
CA ALA A 123 -10.27 8.84 -12.19
C ALA A 123 -10.67 9.16 -13.64
N GLY A 124 -11.85 9.77 -13.87
CA GLY A 124 -12.36 10.25 -15.17
C GLY A 124 -12.73 9.15 -16.18
N ASP A 125 -11.85 8.16 -16.36
CA ASP A 125 -11.99 7.04 -17.28
C ASP A 125 -12.28 5.72 -16.54
N ARG A 126 -13.24 4.95 -17.04
CA ARG A 126 -13.61 3.61 -16.53
C ARG A 126 -12.43 2.66 -16.44
N ARG A 127 -11.49 2.72 -17.39
CA ARG A 127 -10.29 1.86 -17.35
C ARG A 127 -9.39 2.20 -16.16
N ARG A 128 -9.18 3.50 -15.88
CA ARG A 128 -8.43 3.98 -14.71
C ARG A 128 -9.11 3.61 -13.41
N GLN A 129 -10.43 3.82 -13.34
CA GLN A 129 -11.25 3.44 -12.18
C GLN A 129 -11.05 1.97 -11.84
N LEU A 130 -11.20 1.07 -12.82
CA LEU A 130 -11.05 -0.37 -12.59
C LEU A 130 -9.65 -0.74 -12.09
N ILE A 131 -8.60 -0.23 -12.73
CA ILE A 131 -7.21 -0.57 -12.38
C ILE A 131 -6.83 -0.06 -10.99
N LEU A 132 -7.19 1.18 -10.65
CA LEU A 132 -6.86 1.77 -9.36
C LEU A 132 -7.74 1.23 -8.21
N THR A 133 -8.88 0.62 -8.53
CA THR A 133 -9.73 -0.06 -7.55
C THR A 133 -9.08 -1.33 -6.99
N ILE A 134 -8.24 -2.00 -7.79
CA ILE A 134 -7.57 -3.27 -7.40
C ILE A 134 -6.78 -3.12 -6.08
N PRO A 135 -5.84 -2.17 -5.92
CA PRO A 135 -5.11 -2.03 -4.66
C PRO A 135 -6.00 -1.61 -3.48
N VAL A 136 -7.05 -0.83 -3.72
CA VAL A 136 -8.00 -0.45 -2.66
C VAL A 136 -8.78 -1.67 -2.18
N LEU A 137 -9.26 -2.50 -3.09
CA LEU A 137 -9.95 -3.75 -2.77
C LEU A 137 -9.02 -4.75 -2.08
N ALA A 138 -7.74 -4.81 -2.46
CA ALA A 138 -6.77 -5.65 -1.75
C ALA A 138 -6.64 -5.25 -0.28
N VAL A 139 -6.47 -3.95 0.01
CA VAL A 139 -6.43 -3.45 1.41
C VAL A 139 -7.75 -3.72 2.13
N TRP A 140 -8.88 -3.52 1.45
CA TRP A 140 -10.22 -3.76 2.00
C TRP A 140 -10.45 -5.24 2.37
N LEU A 141 -10.07 -6.18 1.48
CA LEU A 141 -10.15 -7.62 1.75
C LEU A 141 -9.19 -8.06 2.86
N GLY A 142 -7.98 -7.49 2.90
CA GLY A 142 -7.05 -7.72 4.01
C GLY A 142 -7.60 -7.23 5.35
N ALA A 143 -8.35 -6.13 5.36
CA ALA A 143 -9.05 -5.64 6.55
C ALA A 143 -10.19 -6.57 6.98
N LEU A 144 -11.00 -7.04 6.03
CA LEU A 144 -12.06 -8.01 6.30
C LEU A 144 -11.54 -9.35 6.81
N TYR A 145 -10.42 -9.81 6.27
CA TYR A 145 -9.75 -11.03 6.71
C TYR A 145 -9.44 -10.99 8.21
N HIS A 146 -8.97 -9.84 8.72
CA HIS A 146 -8.70 -9.65 10.16
C HIS A 146 -9.95 -9.29 10.97
N TRP A 147 -10.96 -8.68 10.35
CA TRP A 147 -12.21 -8.32 11.01
C TRP A 147 -13.05 -9.55 11.38
N LEU A 148 -13.13 -10.56 10.51
CA LEU A 148 -13.89 -11.79 10.75
C LEU A 148 -13.50 -12.52 12.04
N PRO A 149 -12.23 -12.89 12.29
CA PRO A 149 -11.83 -13.56 13.52
C PRO A 149 -12.02 -12.65 14.73
N ALA A 150 -11.76 -11.34 14.61
CA ALA A 150 -12.03 -10.38 15.68
C ALA A 150 -13.52 -10.34 16.07
N LEU A 151 -14.41 -10.35 15.07
CA LEU A 151 -15.85 -10.36 15.30
C LEU A 151 -16.32 -11.68 15.91
N ALA A 152 -15.84 -12.82 15.39
CA ALA A 152 -16.16 -14.14 15.93
C ALA A 152 -15.74 -14.24 17.39
N GLN A 153 -14.54 -13.76 17.73
CA GLN A 153 -14.04 -13.69 19.10
C GLN A 153 -14.91 -12.80 19.99
N ALA A 154 -15.27 -11.59 19.53
CA ALA A 154 -16.11 -10.66 20.28
C ALA A 154 -17.53 -11.20 20.55
N LEU A 155 -18.08 -11.95 19.59
CA LEU A 155 -19.40 -12.58 19.69
C LEU A 155 -19.36 -13.99 20.33
N GLN A 156 -18.16 -14.49 20.69
CA GLN A 156 -17.96 -15.86 21.19
C GLN A 156 -18.51 -16.94 20.25
N LEU A 157 -18.48 -16.67 18.94
CA LEU A 157 -18.89 -17.60 17.91
C LEU A 157 -17.72 -18.51 17.50
N PRO A 158 -17.99 -19.75 17.08
CA PRO A 158 -16.97 -20.57 16.44
C PRO A 158 -16.44 -19.86 15.19
N GLU A 159 -15.13 -19.90 15.00
CA GLU A 159 -14.52 -19.32 13.81
C GLU A 159 -15.03 -20.00 12.53
N VAL A 160 -15.04 -19.25 11.42
CA VAL A 160 -15.40 -19.75 10.09
C VAL A 160 -14.17 -19.69 9.17
N PRO A 161 -13.25 -20.67 9.24
CA PRO A 161 -11.93 -20.57 8.58
C PRO A 161 -12.00 -20.50 7.06
N ALA A 162 -13.03 -21.10 6.46
CA ALA A 162 -13.20 -21.18 5.01
C ALA A 162 -13.41 -19.79 4.37
N LEU A 163 -14.21 -18.93 5.01
CA LEU A 163 -14.48 -17.59 4.51
C LEU A 163 -13.24 -16.70 4.61
N GLY A 164 -12.55 -16.75 5.76
CA GLY A 164 -11.29 -16.03 5.96
C GLY A 164 -10.24 -16.40 4.92
N ARG A 165 -10.04 -17.70 4.67
CA ARG A 165 -9.11 -18.19 3.62
C ARG A 165 -9.49 -17.70 2.23
N THR A 166 -10.78 -17.72 1.90
CA THR A 166 -11.27 -17.27 0.59
C THR A 166 -11.00 -15.78 0.38
N LEU A 167 -11.34 -14.95 1.36
CA LEU A 167 -11.07 -13.50 1.31
C LEU A 167 -9.58 -13.22 1.19
N PHE A 168 -8.76 -13.93 1.96
CA PHE A 168 -7.31 -13.80 1.91
C PHE A 168 -6.77 -14.11 0.52
N ASN A 169 -7.16 -15.24 -0.07
CA ASN A 169 -6.72 -15.66 -1.40
C ASN A 169 -7.16 -14.69 -2.50
N ILE A 170 -8.39 -14.19 -2.44
CA ILE A 170 -8.87 -13.17 -3.40
C ILE A 170 -8.05 -11.90 -3.26
N GLY A 171 -7.79 -11.41 -2.05
CA GLY A 171 -6.99 -10.20 -1.88
C GLY A 171 -5.53 -10.42 -2.32
N GLU A 172 -4.94 -11.59 -2.11
CA GLU A 172 -3.62 -11.93 -2.63
C GLU A 172 -3.58 -11.93 -4.17
N ILE A 173 -4.63 -12.44 -4.82
CA ILE A 173 -4.82 -12.30 -6.28
C ILE A 173 -4.81 -10.81 -6.66
N LEU A 174 -5.60 -9.97 -5.99
CA LEU A 174 -5.64 -8.53 -6.30
C LEU A 174 -4.27 -7.85 -6.11
N VAL A 175 -3.51 -8.22 -5.07
CA VAL A 175 -2.14 -7.71 -4.88
C VAL A 175 -1.24 -8.11 -6.06
N ALA A 176 -1.27 -9.38 -6.47
CA ALA A 176 -0.47 -9.85 -7.60
C ALA A 176 -0.86 -9.18 -8.94
N PHE A 177 -2.13 -8.88 -9.15
CA PHE A 177 -2.62 -8.23 -10.37
C PHE A 177 -2.50 -6.69 -10.37
N THR A 178 -2.30 -6.06 -9.21
CA THR A 178 -2.15 -4.60 -9.10
C THR A 178 -1.01 -4.07 -9.99
N PRO A 179 0.22 -4.62 -9.94
CA PRO A 179 1.30 -4.21 -10.85
C PRO A 179 0.99 -4.39 -12.33
N ILE A 180 0.29 -5.46 -12.69
CA ILE A 180 -0.09 -5.76 -14.08
C ILE A 180 -1.04 -4.68 -14.60
N GLY A 181 -2.09 -4.37 -13.82
CA GLY A 181 -3.03 -3.32 -14.16
C GLY A 181 -2.35 -1.95 -14.29
N LEU A 182 -1.46 -1.61 -13.36
CA LEU A 182 -0.76 -0.32 -13.38
C LEU A 182 0.23 -0.19 -14.52
N TRP A 183 0.93 -1.28 -14.87
CA TRP A 183 1.77 -1.29 -16.07
C TRP A 183 0.95 -1.05 -17.34
N LEU A 184 -0.23 -1.68 -17.45
CA LEU A 184 -1.15 -1.46 -18.56
C LEU A 184 -1.68 -0.02 -18.63
N LEU A 185 -1.82 0.64 -17.48
CA LEU A 185 -2.28 2.02 -17.37
C LEU A 185 -1.18 3.03 -17.73
N LEU A 186 0.00 2.89 -17.13
CA LEU A 186 1.11 3.82 -17.28
C LEU A 186 1.84 3.64 -18.62
N ARG A 187 1.78 2.42 -19.21
CA ARG A 187 2.48 2.00 -20.43
C ARG A 187 3.90 2.58 -20.51
N PRO A 188 4.76 2.27 -19.53
CA PRO A 188 6.05 2.93 -19.38
C PRO A 188 6.93 2.69 -20.62
N ARG A 189 7.21 3.77 -21.37
CA ARG A 189 8.20 3.78 -22.45
C ARG A 189 9.57 4.16 -21.89
N GLU A 190 10.21 3.18 -21.28
CA GLU A 190 11.50 3.38 -20.61
C GLU A 190 12.68 2.87 -21.45
N ARG A 191 13.89 3.34 -21.13
CA ARG A 191 15.13 2.84 -21.74
C ARG A 191 15.39 1.40 -21.30
N ILE A 192 16.08 0.61 -22.13
CA ILE A 192 16.44 -0.79 -21.85
C ILE A 192 17.10 -1.01 -20.48
N ARG A 193 17.89 -0.03 -20.01
CA ARG A 193 18.53 -0.07 -18.68
C ARG A 193 17.51 -0.19 -17.53
N VAL A 194 16.35 0.45 -17.64
CA VAL A 194 15.30 0.40 -16.61
C VAL A 194 14.63 -0.97 -16.61
N TYR A 195 14.41 -1.53 -17.79
CA TYR A 195 13.93 -2.90 -17.93
C TYR A 195 14.89 -3.88 -17.27
N ALA A 196 16.19 -3.78 -17.57
CA ALA A 196 17.21 -4.64 -16.96
C ALA A 196 17.24 -4.52 -15.43
N LEU A 197 17.21 -3.29 -14.88
CA LEU A 197 17.20 -3.06 -13.44
C LEU A 197 15.92 -3.60 -12.76
N ALA A 198 14.76 -3.43 -13.39
CA ALA A 198 13.50 -3.95 -12.88
C ALA A 198 13.44 -5.49 -12.89
N THR A 199 14.21 -6.14 -13.76
CA THR A 199 14.27 -7.61 -13.81
C THR A 199 15.07 -8.20 -12.64
N ILE A 200 15.98 -7.45 -12.02
CA ILE A 200 16.85 -7.95 -10.94
C ILE A 200 16.04 -8.56 -9.78
N PRO A 201 15.04 -7.89 -9.19
CA PRO A 201 14.25 -8.47 -8.11
C PRO A 201 13.46 -9.71 -8.55
N ALA A 202 12.94 -9.72 -9.78
CA ALA A 202 12.17 -10.85 -10.31
C ALA A 202 13.04 -12.09 -10.53
N ILE A 203 14.24 -11.92 -11.08
CA ILE A 203 15.23 -13.00 -11.23
C ILE A 203 15.68 -13.49 -9.86
N LEU A 204 16.01 -12.59 -8.93
CA LEU A 204 16.44 -12.97 -7.60
C LEU A 204 15.35 -13.78 -6.88
N PHE A 205 14.10 -13.33 -6.92
CA PHE A 205 12.96 -14.08 -6.39
C PHE A 205 12.84 -15.46 -7.04
N SER A 206 12.92 -15.53 -8.37
CA SER A 206 12.79 -16.79 -9.12
C SER A 206 13.90 -17.78 -8.77
N ILE A 207 15.16 -17.34 -8.76
CA ILE A 207 16.30 -18.19 -8.41
C ILE A 207 16.18 -18.67 -6.96
N MET A 208 15.88 -17.77 -6.01
CA MET A 208 15.73 -18.15 -4.60
C MET A 208 14.57 -19.13 -4.40
N HIS A 209 13.45 -18.94 -5.11
CA HIS A 209 12.30 -19.84 -5.01
C HIS A 209 12.60 -21.22 -5.60
N LEU A 210 13.39 -21.29 -6.67
CA LEU A 210 13.83 -22.57 -7.26
C LEU A 210 14.82 -23.33 -6.35
N ILE A 211 15.68 -22.62 -5.62
CA ILE A 211 16.66 -23.23 -4.72
C ILE A 211 16.01 -23.66 -3.40
N ALA A 212 15.19 -22.79 -2.80
CA ALA A 212 14.66 -22.98 -1.44
C ALA A 212 13.22 -22.44 -1.32
N PRO A 213 12.23 -23.12 -1.94
CA PRO A 213 10.85 -22.60 -2.02
C PRO A 213 10.20 -22.40 -0.65
N ALA A 214 10.48 -23.29 0.32
CA ALA A 214 9.94 -23.19 1.68
C ALA A 214 10.47 -21.96 2.42
N LEU A 215 11.79 -21.69 2.33
CA LEU A 215 12.41 -20.52 2.96
C LEU A 215 11.89 -19.22 2.36
N VAL A 216 11.77 -19.16 1.03
CA VAL A 216 11.19 -17.99 0.35
C VAL A 216 9.75 -17.77 0.79
N SER A 217 8.95 -18.83 0.89
CA SER A 217 7.55 -18.72 1.33
C SER A 217 7.45 -18.19 2.77
N MET A 218 8.28 -18.69 3.70
CA MET A 218 8.32 -18.18 5.06
C MET A 218 8.70 -16.71 5.12
N LEU A 219 9.76 -16.30 4.41
CA LEU A 219 10.19 -14.90 4.36
C LEU A 219 9.11 -14.01 3.73
N VAL A 220 8.44 -14.45 2.67
CA VAL A 220 7.40 -13.66 2.00
C VAL A 220 6.17 -13.47 2.92
N ILE A 221 5.71 -14.52 3.62
CA ILE A 221 4.64 -14.42 4.61
C ILE A 221 5.03 -13.43 5.70
N TRP A 222 6.24 -13.54 6.21
CA TRP A 222 6.72 -12.71 7.32
C TRP A 222 6.97 -11.25 6.93
N SER A 223 7.47 -11.00 5.73
CA SER A 223 7.84 -9.67 5.28
C SER A 223 6.66 -8.88 4.73
N ILE A 224 5.87 -9.49 3.85
CA ILE A 224 4.80 -8.81 3.11
C ILE A 224 3.43 -9.48 3.26
N GLY A 225 3.31 -10.55 4.05
CA GLY A 225 2.00 -11.14 4.34
C GLY A 225 1.36 -11.89 3.17
N LEU A 226 2.13 -12.32 2.16
CA LEU A 226 1.62 -13.14 1.05
C LEU A 226 1.90 -14.62 1.30
N THR A 227 0.97 -15.50 0.95
CA THR A 227 1.13 -16.95 1.13
C THR A 227 1.80 -17.65 -0.04
N LEU A 228 1.98 -16.95 -1.17
CA LEU A 228 2.41 -17.53 -2.44
C LEU A 228 1.44 -18.61 -2.95
N TYR A 229 0.13 -18.38 -2.75
CA TYR A 229 -0.94 -19.28 -3.19
C TYR A 229 -0.96 -19.50 -4.72
N LEU A 230 -0.57 -18.49 -5.50
CA LEU A 230 -0.54 -18.57 -6.97
C LEU A 230 0.76 -19.23 -7.48
N PRO A 231 0.82 -19.64 -8.76
CA PRO A 231 2.07 -20.11 -9.34
C PRO A 231 3.17 -19.02 -9.24
N TRP A 232 4.36 -19.40 -8.76
CA TRP A 232 5.49 -18.49 -8.58
C TRP A 232 5.83 -17.61 -9.81
N PRO A 233 5.68 -18.06 -11.09
CA PRO A 233 5.98 -17.19 -12.24
C PRO A 233 5.08 -15.95 -12.29
N LEU A 234 3.86 -16.03 -11.75
CA LEU A 234 2.95 -14.89 -11.70
C LEU A 234 3.44 -13.82 -10.72
N TYR A 235 4.01 -14.21 -9.57
CA TYR A 235 4.64 -13.26 -8.65
C TYR A 235 5.91 -12.66 -9.22
N ALA A 236 6.74 -13.45 -9.92
CA ALA A 236 7.93 -12.94 -10.59
C ALA A 236 7.57 -11.89 -11.66
N LEU A 237 6.55 -12.17 -12.48
CA LEU A 237 6.01 -11.23 -13.47
C LEU A 237 5.44 -9.98 -12.79
N SER A 238 4.65 -10.15 -11.72
CA SER A 238 4.08 -9.04 -10.94
C SER A 238 5.17 -8.13 -10.37
N LEU A 239 6.23 -8.71 -9.80
CA LEU A 239 7.37 -7.99 -9.25
C LEU A 239 8.11 -7.20 -10.34
N TRP A 240 8.37 -7.83 -11.49
CA TRP A 240 9.02 -7.16 -12.62
C TRP A 240 8.21 -5.96 -13.13
N LEU A 241 6.93 -6.17 -13.40
CA LEU A 241 6.03 -5.11 -13.88
C LEU A 241 5.81 -4.01 -12.84
N GLY A 242 5.79 -4.37 -11.56
CA GLY A 242 5.68 -3.44 -10.43
C GLY A 242 6.89 -2.53 -10.35
N MET A 243 8.10 -3.09 -10.44
CA MET A 243 9.34 -2.31 -10.45
C MET A 243 9.43 -1.38 -11.67
N LEU A 244 8.94 -1.82 -12.84
CA LEU A 244 8.81 -0.95 -14.01
C LEU A 244 7.82 0.20 -13.79
N ALA A 245 6.64 -0.09 -13.26
CA ALA A 245 5.61 0.91 -12.98
C ALA A 245 6.11 1.96 -11.96
N ILE A 246 6.72 1.50 -10.86
CA ILE A 246 7.34 2.34 -9.83
C ILE A 246 8.43 3.23 -10.44
N SER A 247 9.38 2.64 -11.18
CA SER A 247 10.50 3.38 -11.76
C SER A 247 10.03 4.47 -12.72
N SER A 248 9.02 4.19 -13.55
CA SER A 248 8.49 5.17 -14.49
C SER A 248 7.71 6.28 -13.79
N ALA A 249 6.87 5.93 -12.82
CA ALA A 249 6.09 6.91 -12.06
C ALA A 249 6.98 7.85 -11.23
N LEU A 250 8.01 7.32 -10.56
CA LEU A 250 8.94 8.13 -9.77
C LEU A 250 9.78 9.08 -10.63
N LYS A 251 10.21 8.66 -11.83
CA LYS A 251 10.91 9.55 -12.77
C LYS A 251 10.08 10.73 -13.23
N ARG A 252 8.75 10.56 -13.27
CA ARG A 252 7.79 11.60 -13.64
C ARG A 252 7.31 12.41 -12.42
N ASP A 253 7.87 12.14 -11.24
CA ASP A 253 7.46 12.72 -9.94
C ASP A 253 5.95 12.55 -9.67
N GLU A 254 5.38 11.43 -10.15
CA GLU A 254 3.98 11.09 -9.94
C GLU A 254 3.76 10.50 -8.55
N ALA A 255 2.77 10.99 -7.81
CA ALA A 255 2.44 10.51 -6.46
C ALA A 255 2.11 9.02 -6.41
N ILE A 256 1.60 8.46 -7.51
CA ILE A 256 1.31 7.02 -7.63
C ILE A 256 2.58 6.19 -7.41
N GLY A 257 3.76 6.65 -7.87
CA GLY A 257 5.02 5.93 -7.66
C GLY A 257 5.39 5.80 -6.19
N TRP A 258 5.23 6.89 -5.43
CA TRP A 258 5.42 6.90 -3.97
C TRP A 258 4.38 6.03 -3.26
N GLY A 259 3.11 6.10 -3.69
CA GLY A 259 2.05 5.22 -3.18
C GLY A 259 2.36 3.74 -3.40
N LEU A 260 2.90 3.35 -4.56
CA LEU A 260 3.26 1.96 -4.83
C LEU A 260 4.39 1.46 -3.95
N LEU A 261 5.43 2.27 -3.72
CA LEU A 261 6.49 1.91 -2.79
C LEU A 261 5.97 1.75 -1.35
N LEU A 262 5.05 2.62 -0.92
CA LEU A 262 4.44 2.51 0.40
C LEU A 262 3.54 1.27 0.51
N LEU A 263 2.76 0.91 -0.52
CA LEU A 263 1.98 -0.34 -0.51
C LEU A 263 2.91 -1.57 -0.45
N LEU A 264 4.00 -1.57 -1.20
CA LEU A 264 5.00 -2.64 -1.15
C LEU A 264 5.57 -2.77 0.27
N ALA A 265 5.94 -1.64 0.88
CA ALA A 265 6.46 -1.62 2.24
C ALA A 265 5.40 -2.05 3.26
N ALA A 266 4.16 -1.58 3.17
CA ALA A 266 3.10 -1.97 4.11
C ALA A 266 2.82 -3.49 4.09
N GLY A 267 2.94 -4.11 2.90
CA GLY A 267 2.55 -5.49 2.68
C GLY A 267 1.04 -5.69 2.59
N TYR A 268 0.64 -6.95 2.47
CA TYR A 268 -0.75 -7.38 2.43
C TYR A 268 -1.26 -7.74 3.83
N ALA A 269 -2.55 -7.47 4.08
CA ALA A 269 -3.24 -7.73 5.34
C ALA A 269 -2.47 -7.20 6.59
N PRO A 270 -2.18 -5.89 6.67
CA PRO A 270 -1.35 -5.31 7.72
C PRO A 270 -1.93 -5.56 9.12
N GLN A 271 -1.12 -6.14 10.00
CA GLN A 271 -1.52 -6.50 11.37
C GLN A 271 -1.31 -5.35 12.37
N VAL A 272 -0.28 -4.53 12.16
CA VAL A 272 0.07 -3.40 13.05
C VAL A 272 -0.39 -2.05 12.49
N SER A 273 -0.78 -1.13 13.37
CA SER A 273 -1.30 0.20 13.00
C SER A 273 -0.35 0.97 12.09
N THR A 274 0.97 0.87 12.30
CA THR A 274 1.96 1.52 11.43
C THR A 274 1.80 1.10 9.97
N HIS A 275 1.65 -0.20 9.69
CA HIS A 275 1.47 -0.66 8.32
C HIS A 275 0.10 -0.30 7.75
N VAL A 276 -0.94 -0.28 8.59
CA VAL A 276 -2.27 0.23 8.20
C VAL A 276 -2.17 1.70 7.75
N PHE A 277 -1.49 2.54 8.52
CA PHE A 277 -1.29 3.96 8.20
C PHE A 277 -0.45 4.16 6.94
N ILE A 278 0.55 3.32 6.70
CA ILE A 278 1.30 3.31 5.43
C ILE A 278 0.38 2.94 4.27
N SER A 279 -0.43 1.88 4.39
CA SER A 279 -1.39 1.48 3.35
C SER A 279 -2.39 2.60 3.04
N LEU A 280 -2.98 3.21 4.06
CA LEU A 280 -3.94 4.31 3.90
C LEU A 280 -3.30 5.53 3.24
N SER A 281 -2.09 5.88 3.67
CA SER A 281 -1.31 6.96 3.08
C SER A 281 -1.00 6.69 1.60
N ALA A 282 -0.67 5.45 1.27
CA ALA A 282 -0.40 5.02 -0.09
C ALA A 282 -1.64 5.14 -1.00
N LEU A 283 -2.80 4.67 -0.52
CA LEU A 283 -4.07 4.79 -1.25
C LEU A 283 -4.46 6.26 -1.44
N TRP A 284 -4.24 7.11 -0.43
CA TRP A 284 -4.48 8.55 -0.55
C TRP A 284 -3.54 9.21 -1.58
N LEU A 285 -2.25 8.84 -1.63
CA LEU A 285 -1.33 9.34 -2.67
C LEU A 285 -1.76 8.94 -4.07
N MET A 286 -2.28 7.71 -4.25
CA MET A 286 -2.82 7.28 -5.54
C MET A 286 -4.04 8.11 -5.96
N LEU A 287 -4.91 8.46 -5.02
CA LEU A 287 -6.04 9.36 -5.25
C LEU A 287 -5.57 10.79 -5.57
N ALA A 288 -4.63 11.32 -4.79
CA ALA A 288 -4.14 12.69 -4.93
C ALA A 288 -3.31 12.90 -6.20
N GLY A 289 -2.73 11.84 -6.75
CA GLY A 289 -2.02 11.82 -8.03
C GLY A 289 -2.92 11.78 -9.27
N GLN A 290 -4.24 11.69 -9.12
CA GLN A 290 -5.14 11.71 -10.27
C GLN A 290 -5.16 13.10 -10.93
N PRO A 291 -5.09 13.18 -12.27
CA PRO A 291 -5.29 14.44 -12.96
C PRO A 291 -6.71 14.90 -12.69
N VAL A 292 -6.85 16.03 -12.00
CA VAL A 292 -8.16 16.68 -11.84
C VAL A 292 -8.63 17.03 -13.23
N GLU A 293 -9.68 16.35 -13.72
CA GLU A 293 -10.42 16.83 -14.88
C GLU A 293 -10.91 18.24 -14.51
N GLN A 294 -10.19 19.26 -15.00
CA GLN A 294 -10.72 20.59 -15.10
C GLN A 294 -11.96 20.44 -15.97
N THR A 295 -13.10 20.45 -15.31
CA THR A 295 -14.41 20.38 -15.91
C THR A 295 -14.41 21.39 -17.05
N LYS A 296 -14.61 20.92 -18.28
CA LYS A 296 -14.84 21.74 -19.47
C LYS A 296 -15.94 22.74 -19.15
N CYS A 297 -15.56 23.93 -18.69
CA CYS A 297 -16.43 25.08 -18.45
C CYS A 297 -15.84 26.33 -19.11
N THR A 298 -15.12 26.14 -20.22
CA THR A 298 -14.70 27.23 -21.09
C THR A 298 -14.99 26.86 -22.54
N SER A 299 -15.72 27.75 -23.20
CA SER A 299 -15.92 27.94 -24.64
C SER A 299 -17.10 27.24 -25.35
N SER A 300 -18.32 27.30 -24.81
CA SER A 300 -19.53 27.39 -25.66
C SER A 300 -20.12 28.80 -25.76
N PHE A 301 -19.43 29.82 -25.22
CA PHE A 301 -19.81 31.23 -25.32
C PHE A 301 -18.89 31.98 -26.32
N GLN A 302 -18.82 31.51 -27.56
CA GLN A 302 -18.27 32.29 -28.69
C GLN A 302 -18.96 31.87 -29.99
N SER A 303 -20.26 32.16 -30.06
CA SER A 303 -20.97 32.32 -31.32
C SER A 303 -21.80 33.60 -31.22
N GLN A 304 -21.12 34.75 -31.24
CA GLN A 304 -21.76 36.00 -31.66
C GLN A 304 -21.77 36.00 -33.19
N PRO A 305 -22.95 36.05 -33.85
CA PRO A 305 -22.99 36.27 -35.29
C PRO A 305 -22.52 37.70 -35.58
N GLN A 306 -21.50 37.83 -36.42
CA GLN A 306 -21.15 39.11 -37.03
C GLN A 306 -22.33 39.56 -37.89
N ILE A 307 -23.05 40.59 -37.43
CA ILE A 307 -24.03 41.29 -38.26
C ILE A 307 -23.23 42.15 -39.24
N HIS A 308 -23.31 41.79 -40.51
CA HIS A 308 -22.87 42.63 -41.62
C HIS A 308 -23.68 43.93 -41.61
N ALA A 309 -23.03 45.06 -41.36
CA ALA A 309 -23.56 46.37 -41.71
C ALA A 309 -23.22 46.63 -43.18
N VAL A 310 -24.26 46.64 -44.01
CA VAL A 310 -24.24 47.20 -45.37
C VAL A 310 -24.63 48.67 -45.23
N THR A 311 -23.71 49.56 -45.58
CA THR A 311 -23.96 50.92 -46.09
C THR A 311 -22.79 51.33 -46.96
#